data_AF-A0A9Q7E8P5-F1
#
_entry.id   AF-A0A9Q7E8P5-F1
#
_cell.length_a   1.000
_cell.length_b   1.000
_cell.length_c   1.000
_cell.angle_alpha   90.00
_cell.angle_beta   90.00
_cell.angle_gamma   90.00
#
_symmetry.space_group_name_H-M   'P 1'
#
loop_
_entity.id
_entity.type
_entity.pdbx_description
1 polymer ?
#
loop_
_entity_poly.entity_id
_entity_poly.type
_entity_poly.pdbx_seq_one_letter_code
_entity_poly.pdbx_strand_id
1 'polypeptide(L)'
;MQKTLILISLLLPFLFYAQKKETIDWITTNSITIEDANPDSELTFFHSNTPVKFEKARIYGFGEASHNTKEFFDLKAKFFKYLVKNKGLKVFIMEESYQAEAGINEWIKGGQGDKKTIGNNFKLIFWSTPEVIDLLEWMRNYNMEKPEEEQIRFYGMDMQSGHKINLEIRDFVSLNKLTVDEDLLVVADSCSTKEIDYYKPSDWWQLQTPKLQQLKEQILHSNLEKEKYQTIERALNYLISYTEYATTIKEKYPTSTEFRDLKMFENVKYIVDQQAENEKVFIWAHNEHINKKEMYYTGSDIINLGRHLKEYYQDDYYSVGFDFGTGSIKGYVTDKKKEPYWKTYHITKPFPNTYAKVLMAVDKPVFFIDMEDSYRNEPTSFFTKKSKYLMIGGGGYQPKPLHRILINKIYYEAYDGLIFVKEISPPAFK
;
A
#
# COMPACT_ATOMS: atom_id res chain seq x y z
N MET A 1 -9.53 58.66 0.46
CA MET A 1 -8.79 57.38 0.59
C MET A 1 -9.69 56.14 0.66
N GLN A 2 -10.89 56.13 0.05
CA GLN A 2 -11.87 55.02 0.18
C GLN A 2 -12.33 54.39 -1.14
N LYS A 3 -11.81 54.83 -2.30
CA LYS A 3 -12.16 54.28 -3.63
C LYS A 3 -11.14 53.27 -4.18
N THR A 4 -9.94 53.18 -3.60
CA THR A 4 -8.88 52.26 -4.08
C THR A 4 -8.98 50.85 -3.47
N LEU A 5 -9.62 50.68 -2.30
CA LEU A 5 -9.81 49.36 -1.68
C LEU A 5 -10.87 48.49 -2.38
N ILE A 6 -11.87 49.08 -3.05
CA ILE A 6 -12.98 48.35 -3.68
C ILE A 6 -12.57 47.77 -5.06
N LEU A 7 -11.60 48.38 -5.76
CA LEU A 7 -11.10 47.84 -7.02
C LEU A 7 -10.20 46.61 -6.81
N ILE A 8 -9.39 46.61 -5.73
CA ILE A 8 -8.50 45.49 -5.38
C ILE A 8 -9.30 44.26 -4.94
N SER A 9 -10.42 44.45 -4.22
CA SER A 9 -11.28 43.33 -3.79
C SER A 9 -12.06 42.66 -4.93
N LEU A 10 -12.33 43.39 -6.03
CA LEU A 10 -12.97 42.83 -7.23
C LEU A 10 -11.97 42.10 -8.14
N LEU A 11 -10.70 42.49 -8.19
CA LEU A 11 -9.67 41.85 -9.04
C LEU A 11 -9.19 40.49 -8.53
N LEU A 12 -9.11 40.32 -7.20
CA LEU A 12 -8.70 39.07 -6.55
C LEU A 12 -9.51 37.83 -7.00
N PRO A 13 -10.86 37.84 -6.98
CA PRO A 13 -11.64 36.67 -7.41
C PRO A 13 -11.47 36.35 -8.90
N PHE A 14 -11.23 37.34 -9.76
CA PHE A 14 -10.92 37.10 -11.17
C PHE A 14 -9.56 36.44 -11.36
N LEU A 15 -8.53 36.86 -10.62
CA LEU A 15 -7.20 36.25 -10.67
C LEU A 15 -7.23 34.79 -10.17
N PHE A 16 -7.95 34.52 -9.07
CA PHE A 16 -8.13 33.15 -8.58
C PHE A 16 -8.90 32.27 -9.57
N TYR A 17 -9.93 32.82 -10.22
CA TYR A 17 -10.69 32.09 -11.24
C TYR A 17 -9.84 31.80 -12.48
N ALA A 18 -9.08 32.79 -12.96
CA ALA A 18 -8.17 32.64 -14.09
C ALA A 18 -7.08 31.59 -13.81
N GLN A 19 -6.43 31.66 -12.64
CA GLN A 19 -5.44 30.67 -12.22
C GLN A 19 -6.04 29.26 -12.18
N LYS A 20 -7.23 29.11 -11.56
CA LYS A 20 -7.90 27.81 -11.51
C LYS A 20 -8.22 27.27 -12.89
N LYS A 21 -8.70 28.12 -13.81
CA LYS A 21 -8.99 27.74 -15.19
C LYS A 21 -7.73 27.28 -15.91
N GLU A 22 -6.64 28.03 -15.77
CA GLU A 22 -5.34 27.71 -16.37
C GLU A 22 -4.82 26.35 -15.89
N THR A 23 -4.91 26.06 -14.58
CA THR A 23 -4.59 24.73 -14.03
C THR A 23 -5.45 23.63 -14.67
N ILE A 24 -6.76 23.84 -14.78
CA ILE A 24 -7.68 22.83 -15.33
C ILE A 24 -7.40 22.59 -16.82
N ASP A 25 -7.18 23.64 -17.60
CA ASP A 25 -6.87 23.57 -19.02
C ASP A 25 -5.54 22.81 -19.23
N TRP A 26 -4.53 23.09 -18.39
CA TRP A 26 -3.27 22.37 -18.40
C TRP A 26 -3.45 20.89 -18.07
N ILE A 27 -4.17 20.54 -17.00
CA ILE A 27 -4.40 19.14 -16.63
C ILE A 27 -5.21 18.43 -17.72
N THR A 28 -6.21 19.08 -18.31
CA THR A 28 -7.03 18.51 -19.38
C THR A 28 -6.17 18.14 -20.60
N THR A 29 -5.19 18.97 -20.92
CA THR A 29 -4.28 18.75 -22.06
C THR A 29 -3.20 17.72 -21.76
N ASN A 30 -2.56 17.77 -20.58
CA ASN A 30 -1.32 17.04 -20.29
C ASN A 30 -1.52 15.76 -19.45
N SER A 31 -2.69 15.57 -18.83
CA SER A 31 -2.97 14.28 -18.18
C SER A 31 -3.24 13.18 -19.20
N ILE A 32 -2.83 11.97 -18.84
CA ILE A 32 -3.05 10.77 -19.63
C ILE A 32 -4.43 10.21 -19.27
N THR A 33 -5.31 10.05 -20.25
CA THR A 33 -6.60 9.38 -20.04
C THR A 33 -6.38 7.93 -19.63
N ILE A 34 -7.16 7.46 -18.65
CA ILE A 34 -7.35 6.03 -18.39
C ILE A 34 -8.78 5.71 -18.82
N GLU A 35 -8.93 4.76 -19.74
CA GLU A 35 -10.17 4.48 -20.48
C GLU A 35 -11.36 4.24 -19.54
N ASP A 36 -11.11 3.43 -18.52
CA ASP A 36 -12.04 3.03 -17.49
C ASP A 36 -11.27 2.40 -16.32
N ALA A 37 -11.99 2.07 -15.25
CA ALA A 37 -11.45 1.30 -14.13
C ALA A 37 -11.48 -0.22 -14.35
N ASN A 38 -12.04 -0.76 -15.45
CA ASN A 38 -12.16 -2.21 -15.65
C ASN A 38 -10.76 -2.87 -15.69
N PRO A 39 -10.48 -3.87 -14.84
CA PRO A 39 -9.15 -4.45 -14.76
C PRO A 39 -8.75 -5.28 -15.98
N ASP A 40 -9.69 -5.64 -16.86
CA ASP A 40 -9.45 -6.46 -18.04
C ASP A 40 -9.38 -5.68 -19.36
N SER A 41 -9.69 -4.38 -19.34
CA SER A 41 -9.49 -3.52 -20.51
C SER A 41 -8.03 -3.07 -20.64
N GLU A 42 -7.64 -2.66 -21.84
CA GLU A 42 -6.27 -2.24 -22.13
C GLU A 42 -5.99 -0.79 -21.67
N LEU A 43 -4.71 -0.49 -21.42
CA LEU A 43 -4.20 0.85 -21.06
C LEU A 43 -3.59 1.54 -22.29
N THR A 44 -4.37 1.77 -23.33
CA THR A 44 -3.88 2.20 -24.65
C THR A 44 -3.29 3.62 -24.61
N PHE A 45 -4.02 4.56 -23.99
CA PHE A 45 -3.56 5.94 -23.88
C PHE A 45 -2.33 6.06 -22.97
N PHE A 46 -2.30 5.31 -21.86
CA PHE A 46 -1.15 5.27 -20.97
C PHE A 46 0.06 4.61 -21.62
N HIS A 47 -0.12 3.49 -22.32
CA HIS A 47 0.97 2.83 -23.04
C HIS A 47 1.64 3.77 -24.05
N SER A 48 0.84 4.51 -24.81
CA SER A 48 1.35 5.44 -25.83
C SER A 48 2.03 6.68 -25.26
N ASN A 49 1.78 7.01 -24.00
CA ASN A 49 2.26 8.23 -23.34
C ASN A 49 2.95 7.91 -22.00
N THR A 50 3.55 6.72 -21.86
CA THR A 50 4.13 6.28 -20.59
C THR A 50 5.23 7.25 -20.14
N PRO A 51 5.17 7.79 -18.90
CA PRO A 51 6.19 8.70 -18.40
C PRO A 51 7.59 8.08 -18.43
N VAL A 52 8.61 8.88 -18.79
CA VAL A 52 10.00 8.40 -18.91
C VAL A 52 10.50 7.75 -17.63
N LYS A 53 10.17 8.34 -16.47
CA LYS A 53 10.57 7.79 -15.17
C LYS A 53 9.83 6.49 -14.83
N PHE A 54 8.56 6.36 -15.25
CA PHE A 54 7.80 5.11 -15.09
C PHE A 54 8.42 3.99 -15.93
N GLU A 55 8.85 4.30 -17.16
CA GLU A 55 9.47 3.34 -18.07
C GLU A 55 10.81 2.80 -17.54
N LYS A 56 11.59 3.65 -16.87
CA LYS A 56 12.91 3.29 -16.31
C LYS A 56 12.83 2.60 -14.95
N ALA A 57 11.73 2.76 -14.23
CA ALA A 57 11.58 2.18 -12.90
C ALA A 57 11.55 0.65 -12.93
N ARG A 58 11.86 0.06 -11.78
CA ARG A 58 11.80 -1.38 -11.56
C ARG A 58 10.82 -1.74 -10.45
N ILE A 59 10.65 -0.85 -9.48
CA ILE A 59 9.81 -1.04 -8.30
C ILE A 59 8.65 -0.05 -8.35
N TYR A 60 7.45 -0.57 -8.54
CA TYR A 60 6.25 0.22 -8.76
C TYR A 60 5.37 0.21 -7.50
N GLY A 61 5.38 1.29 -6.73
CA GLY A 61 4.49 1.47 -5.58
C GLY A 61 3.15 2.05 -6.00
N PHE A 62 2.08 1.28 -5.87
CA PHE A 62 0.72 1.72 -6.16
C PHE A 62 -0.10 1.84 -4.88
N GLY A 63 -0.55 3.07 -4.62
CA GLY A 63 -1.33 3.45 -3.46
C GLY A 63 -2.81 3.13 -3.59
N GLU A 64 -3.56 3.61 -2.61
CA GLU A 64 -5.01 3.78 -2.67
C GLU A 64 -5.40 4.82 -1.62
N ALA A 65 -6.40 5.66 -1.91
CA ALA A 65 -6.85 6.66 -0.95
C ALA A 65 -7.72 6.08 0.17
N SER A 66 -8.18 4.83 0.02
CA SER A 66 -8.88 4.05 1.03
C SER A 66 -8.93 2.57 0.69
N HIS A 67 -8.87 1.71 1.71
CA HIS A 67 -8.97 0.23 1.61
C HIS A 67 -10.38 -0.31 1.29
N ASN A 68 -11.31 0.54 0.83
CA ASN A 68 -12.72 0.18 0.65
C ASN A 68 -13.29 0.79 -0.64
N THR A 69 -12.51 0.75 -1.72
CA THR A 69 -12.88 1.37 -3.00
C THR A 69 -12.63 0.43 -4.16
N LYS A 70 -13.70 0.10 -4.87
CA LYS A 70 -13.69 -0.82 -6.02
C LYS A 70 -12.72 -0.35 -7.11
N GLU A 71 -12.83 0.91 -7.51
CA GLU A 71 -12.09 1.45 -8.64
C GLU A 71 -10.58 1.52 -8.36
N PHE A 72 -10.18 1.70 -7.09
CA PHE A 72 -8.75 1.66 -6.72
C PHE A 72 -8.19 0.24 -6.84
N PHE A 73 -8.94 -0.77 -6.40
CA PHE A 73 -8.53 -2.16 -6.56
C PHE A 73 -8.46 -2.55 -8.05
N ASP A 74 -9.51 -2.22 -8.80
CA ASP A 74 -9.58 -2.56 -10.22
C ASP A 74 -8.49 -1.86 -11.03
N LEU A 75 -8.23 -0.57 -10.78
CA LEU A 75 -7.16 0.17 -11.47
C LEU A 75 -5.77 -0.39 -11.12
N LYS A 76 -5.52 -0.75 -9.86
CA LYS A 76 -4.24 -1.40 -9.52
C LYS A 76 -4.09 -2.76 -10.16
N ALA A 77 -5.15 -3.56 -10.22
CA ALA A 77 -5.15 -4.81 -10.96
C ALA A 77 -4.87 -4.57 -12.46
N LYS A 78 -5.48 -3.54 -13.06
CA LYS A 78 -5.25 -3.12 -14.45
C LYS A 78 -3.78 -2.79 -14.72
N PHE A 79 -3.18 -1.93 -13.90
CA PHE A 79 -1.78 -1.53 -14.04
C PHE A 79 -0.82 -2.70 -13.77
N PHE A 80 -1.12 -3.56 -12.80
CA PHE A 80 -0.34 -4.77 -12.56
C PHE A 80 -0.37 -5.70 -13.79
N LYS A 81 -1.56 -6.02 -14.32
CA LYS A 81 -1.72 -6.85 -15.53
C LYS A 81 -0.99 -6.24 -16.74
N TYR A 82 -1.06 -4.91 -16.90
CA TYR A 82 -0.31 -4.19 -17.94
C TYR A 82 1.20 -4.39 -17.78
N LEU A 83 1.75 -4.21 -16.58
CA LEU A 83 3.18 -4.38 -16.31
C LEU A 83 3.63 -5.84 -16.48
N VAL A 84 2.81 -6.82 -16.09
CA VAL A 84 3.09 -8.24 -16.32
C VAL A 84 3.18 -8.51 -17.82
N LYS A 85 2.12 -8.19 -18.57
CA LYS A 85 2.02 -8.48 -20.02
C LYS A 85 3.06 -7.75 -20.86
N ASN A 86 3.36 -6.49 -20.55
CA ASN A 86 4.14 -5.62 -21.43
C ASN A 86 5.56 -5.32 -20.95
N LYS A 87 5.84 -5.52 -19.65
CA LYS A 87 7.12 -5.13 -19.04
C LYS A 87 7.83 -6.28 -18.33
N GLY A 88 7.28 -7.50 -18.35
CA GLY A 88 7.91 -8.68 -17.75
C GLY A 88 7.90 -8.67 -16.23
N LEU A 89 6.98 -7.93 -15.61
CA LEU A 89 6.80 -7.93 -14.16
C LEU A 89 6.24 -9.27 -13.69
N LYS A 90 6.79 -9.84 -12.62
CA LYS A 90 6.33 -11.13 -12.07
C LYS A 90 6.31 -11.20 -10.55
N VAL A 91 6.59 -10.10 -9.84
CA VAL A 91 6.60 -10.07 -8.38
C VAL A 91 5.54 -9.11 -7.89
N PHE A 92 4.58 -9.62 -7.12
CA PHE A 92 3.51 -8.86 -6.51
C PHE A 92 3.68 -8.87 -5.00
N ILE A 93 3.94 -7.70 -4.41
CA ILE A 93 4.08 -7.52 -2.97
C ILE A 93 2.88 -6.72 -2.48
N MET A 94 2.17 -7.22 -1.47
CA MET A 94 0.96 -6.60 -0.95
C MET A 94 1.16 -6.18 0.51
N GLU A 95 0.47 -5.12 0.93
CA GLU A 95 0.24 -4.75 2.32
C GLU A 95 -0.63 -5.82 3.01
N GLU A 96 -0.06 -7.00 3.17
CA GLU A 96 -0.63 -8.18 3.82
C GLU A 96 0.52 -8.86 4.58
N SER A 97 0.18 -9.59 5.63
CA SER A 97 1.12 -10.30 6.48
C SER A 97 1.74 -11.49 5.75
N TYR A 98 2.99 -11.80 6.10
CA TYR A 98 3.81 -12.91 5.56
C TYR A 98 3.05 -14.26 5.46
N GLN A 99 2.16 -14.54 6.40
CA GLN A 99 1.40 -15.80 6.48
C GLN A 99 0.48 -16.05 5.29
N ALA A 100 0.09 -15.02 4.55
CA ALA A 100 -0.77 -15.19 3.38
C ALA A 100 0.01 -15.78 2.19
N GLU A 101 1.34 -15.62 2.17
CA GLU A 101 2.18 -15.92 1.01
C GLU A 101 2.11 -17.37 0.56
N ALA A 102 2.34 -18.32 1.46
CA ALA A 102 2.48 -19.73 1.09
C ALA A 102 1.19 -20.27 0.45
N GLY A 103 0.04 -20.04 1.10
CA GLY A 103 -1.25 -20.51 0.60
C GLY A 103 -1.68 -19.82 -0.70
N ILE A 104 -1.36 -18.52 -0.85
CA ILE A 104 -1.65 -17.81 -2.10
C ILE A 104 -0.75 -18.31 -3.24
N ASN A 105 0.56 -18.44 -3.01
CA ASN A 105 1.49 -18.96 -4.02
C ASN A 105 1.15 -20.39 -4.43
N GLU A 106 0.83 -21.27 -3.49
CA GLU A 106 0.38 -22.64 -3.80
C GLU A 106 -0.84 -22.62 -4.73
N TRP A 107 -1.84 -21.79 -4.40
CA TRP A 107 -3.05 -21.70 -5.20
C TRP A 107 -2.80 -21.08 -6.58
N ILE A 108 -2.04 -19.98 -6.70
CA ILE A 108 -1.76 -19.42 -8.04
C ILE A 108 -0.86 -20.32 -8.88
N LYS A 109 -0.12 -21.27 -8.29
CA LYS A 109 0.66 -22.29 -9.00
C LYS A 109 -0.14 -23.52 -9.45
N GLY A 110 -1.45 -23.54 -9.23
CA GLY A 110 -2.31 -24.65 -9.62
C GLY A 110 -2.75 -25.57 -8.48
N GLY A 111 -2.40 -25.24 -7.22
CA GLY A 111 -2.82 -25.97 -6.02
C GLY A 111 -4.33 -26.09 -5.83
N GLN A 112 -4.77 -26.85 -4.83
CA GLN A 112 -6.19 -27.12 -4.59
C GLN A 112 -6.93 -25.90 -4.00
N GLY A 113 -8.26 -25.89 -4.11
CA GLY A 113 -9.13 -24.85 -3.55
C GLY A 113 -9.78 -23.94 -4.60
N ASP A 114 -10.65 -23.03 -4.15
CA ASP A 114 -11.46 -22.15 -4.98
C ASP A 114 -11.38 -20.67 -4.54
N LYS A 115 -12.09 -19.80 -5.27
CA LYS A 115 -12.21 -18.36 -4.97
C LYS A 115 -12.68 -18.05 -3.55
N LYS A 116 -13.51 -18.91 -2.95
CA LYS A 116 -14.01 -18.70 -1.59
C LYS A 116 -12.94 -19.07 -0.57
N THR A 117 -12.25 -20.20 -0.76
CA THR A 117 -11.22 -20.65 0.19
C THR A 117 -9.98 -19.78 0.15
N ILE A 118 -9.58 -19.29 -1.04
CA ILE A 118 -8.38 -18.45 -1.17
C ILE A 118 -8.55 -17.11 -0.44
N GLY A 119 -9.75 -16.54 -0.42
CA GLY A 119 -10.03 -15.32 0.33
C GLY A 119 -9.85 -15.43 1.85
N ASN A 120 -9.82 -16.65 2.39
CA ASN A 120 -9.53 -16.89 3.81
C ASN A 120 -8.02 -16.89 4.14
N ASN A 121 -7.15 -16.82 3.13
CA ASN A 121 -5.70 -16.75 3.36
C ASN A 121 -5.27 -15.35 3.84
N PHE A 122 -5.95 -14.30 3.40
CA PHE A 122 -5.70 -12.94 3.88
C PHE A 122 -5.87 -12.84 5.40
N LYS A 123 -4.97 -12.11 6.06
CA LYS A 123 -5.05 -11.79 7.50
C LYS A 123 -5.68 -10.42 7.71
N LEU A 124 -5.60 -9.55 6.71
CA LEU A 124 -6.29 -8.26 6.74
C LEU A 124 -7.65 -8.34 6.06
N ILE A 125 -8.65 -7.82 6.75
CA ILE A 125 -10.07 -7.93 6.33
C ILE A 125 -10.39 -7.22 5.00
N PHE A 126 -9.53 -6.29 4.57
CA PHE A 126 -9.79 -5.43 3.41
C PHE A 126 -9.64 -6.14 2.07
N TRP A 127 -8.87 -7.24 2.04
CA TRP A 127 -8.44 -7.87 0.79
C TRP A 127 -9.35 -9.01 0.34
N SER A 128 -10.25 -9.48 1.19
CA SER A 128 -11.20 -10.56 0.84
C SER A 128 -12.40 -10.01 0.05
N THR A 129 -12.12 -9.40 -1.11
CA THR A 129 -13.11 -8.79 -2.00
C THR A 129 -13.07 -9.43 -3.38
N PRO A 130 -14.18 -9.47 -4.14
CA PRO A 130 -14.19 -10.03 -5.49
C PRO A 130 -13.11 -9.44 -6.40
N GLU A 131 -12.85 -8.14 -6.31
CA GLU A 131 -11.83 -7.45 -7.12
C GLU A 131 -10.43 -8.06 -6.92
N VAL A 132 -10.04 -8.31 -5.66
CA VAL A 132 -8.73 -8.88 -5.34
C VAL A 132 -8.71 -10.39 -5.62
N ILE A 133 -9.79 -11.12 -5.34
CA ILE A 133 -9.88 -12.55 -5.63
C ILE A 133 -9.85 -12.84 -7.13
N ASP A 134 -10.51 -12.02 -7.94
CA ASP A 134 -10.50 -12.14 -9.40
C ASP A 134 -9.10 -11.81 -9.96
N LEU A 135 -8.36 -10.89 -9.32
CA LEU A 135 -6.94 -10.69 -9.63
C LEU A 135 -6.11 -11.94 -9.31
N LEU A 136 -6.29 -12.58 -8.16
CA LEU A 136 -5.57 -13.82 -7.84
C LEU A 136 -5.93 -14.95 -8.81
N GLU A 137 -7.19 -15.08 -9.23
CA GLU A 137 -7.59 -16.04 -10.26
C GLU A 137 -6.91 -15.74 -11.59
N TRP A 138 -6.83 -14.47 -11.98
CA TRP A 138 -6.09 -14.07 -13.16
C TRP A 138 -4.60 -14.44 -13.07
N MET A 139 -3.96 -14.23 -11.92
CA MET A 139 -2.58 -14.66 -11.68
C MET A 139 -2.43 -16.18 -11.81
N ARG A 140 -3.40 -16.94 -11.28
CA ARG A 140 -3.44 -18.40 -11.40
C ARG A 140 -3.49 -18.83 -12.86
N ASN A 141 -4.42 -18.27 -13.64
CA ASN A 141 -4.57 -18.61 -15.05
C ASN A 141 -3.32 -18.25 -15.84
N TYR A 142 -2.72 -17.08 -15.58
CA TYR A 142 -1.45 -16.68 -16.16
C TYR A 142 -0.32 -17.69 -15.83
N ASN A 143 -0.18 -18.07 -14.56
CA ASN A 143 0.88 -18.98 -14.12
C ASN A 143 0.76 -20.38 -14.71
N MET A 144 -0.47 -20.89 -14.87
CA MET A 144 -0.71 -22.22 -15.43
C MET A 144 -0.26 -22.36 -16.90
N GLU A 145 -0.11 -21.26 -17.61
CA GLU A 145 0.37 -21.21 -18.99
C GLU A 145 1.88 -20.92 -19.10
N LYS A 146 2.58 -20.84 -17.96
CA LYS A 146 3.95 -20.33 -17.87
C LYS A 146 4.89 -21.31 -17.18
N PRO A 147 6.16 -21.38 -17.62
CA PRO A 147 7.20 -22.10 -16.89
C PRO A 147 7.49 -21.39 -15.56
N GLU A 148 8.00 -22.12 -14.57
CA GLU A 148 8.12 -21.66 -13.18
C GLU A 148 8.90 -20.33 -13.04
N GLU A 149 9.92 -20.13 -13.86
CA GLU A 149 10.74 -18.91 -13.89
C GLU A 149 10.00 -17.66 -14.41
N GLU A 150 8.92 -17.84 -15.16
CA GLU A 150 8.06 -16.76 -15.68
C GLU A 150 6.78 -16.56 -14.84
N GLN A 151 6.54 -17.43 -13.86
CA GLN A 151 5.36 -17.35 -13.02
C GLN A 151 5.39 -16.14 -12.09
N ILE A 152 4.21 -15.56 -11.89
CA ILE A 152 3.93 -14.55 -10.90
C ILE A 152 4.09 -15.15 -9.51
N ARG A 153 4.78 -14.41 -8.63
CA ARG A 153 4.98 -14.72 -7.22
C ARG A 153 4.33 -13.65 -6.35
N PHE A 154 3.62 -14.08 -5.32
CA PHE A 154 2.95 -13.21 -4.35
C PHE A 154 3.74 -13.12 -3.05
N TYR A 155 3.87 -11.92 -2.48
CA TYR A 155 4.52 -11.69 -1.20
C TYR A 155 3.68 -10.76 -0.32
N GLY A 156 3.69 -10.99 0.99
CA GLY A 156 3.14 -10.13 2.02
C GLY A 156 4.27 -9.41 2.74
N MET A 157 4.25 -8.08 2.76
CA MET A 157 5.28 -7.29 3.42
C MET A 157 4.91 -6.84 4.85
N ASP A 158 3.62 -6.87 5.20
CA ASP A 158 3.11 -6.35 6.46
C ASP A 158 3.41 -7.28 7.63
N MET A 159 3.32 -6.78 8.85
CA MET A 159 3.70 -7.47 10.09
C MET A 159 2.57 -7.57 11.11
N GLN A 160 1.32 -7.68 10.65
CA GLN A 160 0.15 -7.62 11.54
C GLN A 160 -0.33 -8.99 12.03
N SER A 161 0.36 -10.07 11.68
CA SER A 161 0.07 -11.41 12.19
C SER A 161 1.36 -12.18 12.43
N GLY A 162 1.44 -12.95 13.52
CA GLY A 162 2.54 -13.89 13.80
C GLY A 162 2.17 -15.35 13.56
N HIS A 163 0.90 -15.64 13.24
CA HIS A 163 0.33 -16.98 13.30
C HIS A 163 1.07 -17.98 12.39
N LYS A 164 1.18 -19.25 12.81
CA LYS A 164 1.81 -20.36 12.07
C LYS A 164 3.32 -20.26 11.80
N ILE A 165 3.99 -19.13 12.08
CA ILE A 165 5.45 -19.04 11.91
C ILE A 165 6.18 -20.04 12.82
N ASN A 166 5.64 -20.30 14.02
CA ASN A 166 6.20 -21.32 14.89
C ASN A 166 6.19 -22.73 14.26
N LEU A 167 5.15 -23.06 13.48
CA LEU A 167 5.06 -24.33 12.77
C LEU A 167 6.15 -24.41 11.70
N GLU A 168 6.36 -23.34 10.93
CA GLU A 168 7.44 -23.26 9.95
C GLU A 168 8.83 -23.46 10.59
N ILE A 169 9.07 -22.83 11.75
CA ILE A 169 10.32 -22.99 12.50
C ILE A 169 10.49 -24.43 12.99
N ARG A 170 9.45 -25.01 13.60
CA ARG A 170 9.50 -26.39 14.11
C ARG A 170 9.68 -27.41 12.99
N ASP A 171 8.97 -27.25 11.88
CA ASP A 171 9.10 -28.10 10.70
C ASP A 171 10.51 -28.03 10.13
N PHE A 172 11.09 -26.82 10.01
CA PHE A 172 12.46 -26.66 9.56
C PHE A 172 13.47 -27.36 10.47
N VAL A 173 13.36 -27.19 11.79
CA VAL A 173 14.22 -27.84 12.78
C VAL A 173 14.10 -29.37 12.69
N SER A 174 12.87 -29.88 12.60
CA SER A 174 12.58 -31.31 12.53
C SER A 174 13.11 -31.95 11.24
N LEU A 175 12.80 -31.36 10.07
CA LEU A 175 13.21 -31.87 8.76
C LEU A 175 14.73 -31.92 8.61
N ASN A 176 15.44 -30.94 9.17
CA ASN A 176 16.89 -30.86 9.11
C ASN A 176 17.59 -31.51 10.32
N LYS A 177 16.84 -32.10 11.26
CA LYS A 177 17.35 -32.76 12.48
C LYS A 177 18.29 -31.88 13.30
N LEU A 178 17.96 -30.60 13.41
CA LEU A 178 18.77 -29.64 14.15
C LEU A 178 18.63 -29.85 15.66
N THR A 179 19.73 -29.74 16.39
CA THR A 179 19.70 -29.71 17.86
C THR A 179 19.53 -28.26 18.30
N VAL A 180 18.33 -27.94 18.79
CA VAL A 180 17.93 -26.63 19.27
C VAL A 180 17.34 -26.77 20.67
N ASP A 181 17.54 -25.78 21.53
CA ASP A 181 16.93 -25.72 22.85
C ASP A 181 15.39 -25.64 22.75
N GLU A 182 14.70 -26.61 23.36
CA GLU A 182 13.23 -26.69 23.32
C GLU A 182 12.58 -25.49 24.03
N ASP A 183 13.21 -24.91 25.06
CA ASP A 183 12.68 -23.73 25.74
C ASP A 183 12.63 -22.51 24.79
N LEU A 184 13.54 -22.45 23.82
CA LEU A 184 13.54 -21.41 22.79
C LEU A 184 12.45 -21.65 21.74
N LEU A 185 12.17 -22.90 21.39
CA LEU A 185 11.06 -23.25 20.49
C LEU A 185 9.70 -22.95 21.15
N VAL A 186 9.55 -23.20 22.45
CA VAL A 186 8.36 -22.80 23.22
C VAL A 186 8.18 -21.29 23.23
N VAL A 187 9.26 -20.50 23.29
CA VAL A 187 9.18 -19.05 23.13
C VAL A 187 8.68 -18.65 21.75
N ALA A 188 9.16 -19.31 20.69
CA ALA A 188 8.66 -19.07 19.33
C ALA A 188 7.16 -19.39 19.19
N ASP A 189 6.68 -20.47 19.81
CA ASP A 189 5.24 -20.79 19.86
C ASP A 189 4.43 -19.69 20.53
N SER A 190 4.90 -19.21 21.68
CA SER A 190 4.24 -18.13 22.43
C SER A 190 4.22 -16.83 21.64
N CYS A 191 5.29 -16.53 20.89
CA CYS A 191 5.38 -15.34 20.04
C CYS A 191 4.48 -15.41 18.82
N SER A 192 4.41 -16.58 18.16
CA SER A 192 3.59 -16.76 16.96
C SER A 192 2.10 -16.69 17.25
N THR A 193 1.68 -17.06 18.46
CA THR A 193 0.28 -17.05 18.90
C THR A 193 -0.14 -15.76 19.62
N LYS A 194 0.81 -14.86 19.91
CA LYS A 194 0.53 -13.58 20.54
C LYS A 194 -0.37 -12.74 19.62
N GLU A 195 -1.55 -12.38 20.09
CA GLU A 195 -2.38 -11.39 19.41
C GLU A 195 -1.91 -9.97 19.73
N ILE A 196 -2.12 -9.07 18.77
CA ILE A 196 -1.85 -7.65 18.92
C ILE A 196 -2.82 -7.04 19.94
N ASP A 197 -2.29 -6.51 21.04
CA ASP A 197 -3.09 -5.76 22.01
C ASP A 197 -3.10 -4.26 21.64
N TYR A 198 -4.18 -3.83 20.99
CA TYR A 198 -4.38 -2.43 20.60
C TYR A 198 -4.69 -1.48 21.78
N TYR A 199 -4.77 -1.97 23.02
CA TYR A 199 -5.17 -1.20 24.19
C TYR A 199 -4.08 -1.05 25.23
N LYS A 200 -3.25 -2.07 25.44
CA LYS A 200 -2.23 -2.09 26.49
C LYS A 200 -0.86 -2.46 25.93
N PRO A 201 0.07 -1.50 25.82
CA PRO A 201 1.44 -1.85 25.50
C PRO A 201 2.09 -2.61 26.66
N SER A 202 3.17 -3.33 26.38
CA SER A 202 3.92 -4.07 27.39
C SER A 202 5.36 -4.32 26.97
N ASP A 203 6.29 -4.33 27.92
CA ASP A 203 7.70 -4.70 27.71
C ASP A 203 7.93 -6.22 27.51
N TRP A 204 6.86 -7.01 27.33
CA TRP A 204 6.96 -8.47 27.16
C TRP A 204 7.90 -8.87 26.02
N TRP A 205 7.94 -8.09 24.93
CA TRP A 205 8.84 -8.30 23.81
C TRP A 205 10.32 -8.23 24.18
N GLN A 206 10.70 -7.40 25.18
CA GLN A 206 12.10 -7.27 25.62
C GLN A 206 12.62 -8.56 26.26
N LEU A 207 11.71 -9.37 26.81
CA LEU A 207 12.04 -10.68 27.38
C LEU A 207 12.08 -11.79 26.32
N GLN A 208 11.31 -11.67 25.25
CA GLN A 208 11.21 -12.71 24.22
C GLN A 208 12.21 -12.52 23.08
N THR A 209 12.43 -11.29 22.63
CA THR A 209 13.30 -11.02 21.47
C THR A 209 14.74 -11.49 21.64
N PRO A 210 15.39 -11.41 22.84
CA PRO A 210 16.73 -12.00 23.01
C PRO A 210 16.73 -13.53 22.88
N LYS A 211 15.67 -14.20 23.33
CA LYS A 211 15.52 -15.66 23.20
C LYS A 211 15.26 -16.06 21.73
N LEU A 212 14.47 -15.29 21.01
CA LEU A 212 14.28 -15.49 19.56
C LEU A 212 15.57 -15.25 18.77
N GLN A 213 16.40 -14.28 19.18
CA GLN A 213 17.74 -14.08 18.60
C GLN A 213 18.65 -15.29 18.90
N GLN A 214 18.65 -15.80 20.13
CA GLN A 214 19.39 -17.01 20.48
C GLN A 214 18.92 -18.23 19.67
N LEU A 215 17.60 -18.37 19.47
CA LEU A 215 17.03 -19.41 18.61
C LEU A 215 17.53 -19.28 17.17
N LYS A 216 17.50 -18.05 16.63
CA LYS A 216 18.01 -17.74 15.31
C LYS A 216 19.48 -18.11 15.19
N GLU A 217 20.33 -17.74 16.14
CA GLU A 217 21.75 -18.09 16.16
C GLU A 217 21.98 -19.60 16.18
N GLN A 218 21.24 -20.36 17.00
CA GLN A 218 21.35 -21.83 17.01
C GLN A 218 20.98 -22.46 15.67
N ILE A 219 19.94 -21.94 15.01
CA ILE A 219 19.52 -22.42 13.69
C ILE A 219 20.58 -22.05 12.65
N LEU A 220 21.03 -20.79 12.59
CA LEU A 220 21.96 -20.31 11.55
C LEU A 220 23.40 -20.81 11.71
N HIS A 221 23.83 -21.19 12.91
CA HIS A 221 25.14 -21.80 13.14
C HIS A 221 25.16 -23.32 12.91
N SER A 222 24.05 -23.94 12.52
CA SER A 222 24.11 -25.33 12.07
C SER A 222 24.86 -25.42 10.73
N ASN A 223 25.55 -26.54 10.46
CA ASN A 223 26.40 -26.70 9.28
C ASN A 223 25.59 -26.95 7.97
N LEU A 224 24.43 -26.33 7.77
CA LEU A 224 23.68 -26.46 6.51
C LEU A 224 24.16 -25.43 5.48
N GLU A 225 23.80 -25.68 4.22
CA GLU A 225 24.06 -24.76 3.11
C GLU A 225 23.25 -23.47 3.29
N LYS A 226 23.87 -22.33 2.95
CA LYS A 226 23.29 -20.99 3.11
C LYS A 226 21.91 -20.83 2.47
N GLU A 227 21.68 -21.47 1.32
CA GLU A 227 20.40 -21.45 0.59
C GLU A 227 19.26 -22.06 1.39
N LYS A 228 19.54 -23.03 2.28
CA LYS A 228 18.53 -23.64 3.14
C LYS A 228 18.07 -22.71 4.27
N TYR A 229 18.90 -21.74 4.66
CA TYR A 229 18.54 -20.82 5.75
C TYR A 229 17.78 -19.59 5.32
N GLN A 230 17.82 -19.18 4.05
CA GLN A 230 17.28 -17.89 3.62
C GLN A 230 15.80 -17.72 4.01
N THR A 231 14.96 -18.72 3.69
CA THR A 231 13.54 -18.70 4.01
C THR A 231 13.29 -18.69 5.53
N ILE A 232 13.95 -19.57 6.28
CA ILE A 232 13.75 -19.65 7.72
C ILE A 232 14.32 -18.42 8.46
N GLU A 233 15.40 -17.83 7.96
CA GLU A 233 15.96 -16.59 8.48
C GLU A 233 14.95 -15.45 8.34
N ARG A 234 14.28 -15.34 7.18
CA ARG A 234 13.22 -14.36 6.98
C ARG A 234 12.06 -14.58 7.97
N ALA A 235 11.62 -15.82 8.16
CA ALA A 235 10.56 -16.16 9.12
C ALA A 235 10.93 -15.81 10.57
N LEU A 236 12.18 -16.08 10.98
CA LEU A 236 12.70 -15.73 12.31
C LEU A 236 12.81 -14.19 12.48
N ASN A 237 13.36 -13.48 11.50
CA ASN A 237 13.44 -12.01 11.52
C ASN A 237 12.05 -11.37 11.60
N TYR A 238 11.10 -11.93 10.86
CA TYR A 238 9.71 -11.53 10.91
C TYR A 238 9.13 -11.76 12.31
N LEU A 239 9.32 -12.95 12.90
CA LEU A 239 8.76 -13.26 14.23
C LEU A 239 9.35 -12.35 15.31
N ILE A 240 10.65 -12.06 15.26
CA ILE A 240 11.32 -11.11 16.17
C ILE A 240 10.65 -9.74 16.05
N SER A 241 10.49 -9.23 14.83
CA SER A 241 9.89 -7.93 14.57
C SER A 241 8.40 -7.89 14.97
N TYR A 242 7.64 -8.93 14.66
CA TYR A 242 6.24 -9.09 15.05
C TYR A 242 6.09 -9.07 16.58
N THR A 243 6.98 -9.76 17.29
CA THR A 243 6.95 -9.85 18.76
C THR A 243 7.06 -8.48 19.40
N GLU A 244 7.94 -7.61 18.89
CA GLU A 244 8.04 -6.21 19.32
C GLU A 244 6.80 -5.41 18.93
N TYR A 245 6.36 -5.49 17.67
CA TYR A 245 5.20 -4.73 17.21
C TYR A 245 3.90 -5.07 17.96
N ALA A 246 3.66 -6.36 18.21
CA ALA A 246 2.43 -6.87 18.83
C ALA A 246 2.18 -6.33 20.24
N THR A 247 3.21 -5.78 20.89
CA THR A 247 3.11 -5.21 22.24
C THR A 247 3.48 -3.73 22.34
N THR A 248 3.76 -3.05 21.23
CA THR A 248 4.20 -1.64 21.22
C THR A 248 3.23 -0.68 20.53
N ILE A 249 2.09 -1.16 19.99
CA ILE A 249 1.16 -0.34 19.19
C ILE A 249 0.73 1.00 19.83
N LYS A 250 0.66 1.08 21.17
CA LYS A 250 0.32 2.31 21.91
C LYS A 250 1.44 2.93 22.73
N GLU A 251 2.63 2.35 22.73
CA GLU A 251 3.80 3.02 23.31
C GLU A 251 4.11 4.26 22.49
N LYS A 252 3.87 5.43 23.09
CA LYS A 252 4.16 6.78 22.58
C LYS A 252 4.07 6.90 21.05
N TYR A 253 2.87 7.24 20.58
CA TYR A 253 2.65 7.73 19.23
C TYR A 253 3.74 8.79 18.86
N PRO A 254 4.59 8.61 17.83
CA PRO A 254 4.42 7.80 16.60
C PRO A 254 5.26 6.51 16.44
N THR A 255 6.02 6.06 17.45
CA THR A 255 7.08 5.04 17.26
C THR A 255 6.60 3.74 16.63
N SER A 256 5.43 3.23 16.99
CA SER A 256 4.90 1.96 16.47
C SER A 256 4.54 1.99 14.99
N THR A 257 4.10 3.14 14.45
CA THR A 257 3.77 3.29 13.03
C THR A 257 5.04 3.34 12.19
N GLU A 258 6.01 4.14 12.61
CA GLU A 258 7.32 4.22 11.96
C GLU A 258 8.03 2.87 11.98
N PHE A 259 7.98 2.16 13.12
CA PHE A 259 8.50 0.80 13.23
C PHE A 259 7.83 -0.16 12.26
N ARG A 260 6.49 -0.16 12.15
CA ARG A 260 5.76 -1.00 11.19
C ARG A 260 6.25 -0.78 9.76
N ASP A 261 6.33 0.48 9.34
CA ASP A 261 6.74 0.83 7.97
C ASP A 261 8.22 0.51 7.70
N LEU A 262 9.09 0.68 8.69
CA LEU A 262 10.49 0.23 8.62
C LEU A 262 10.58 -1.29 8.40
N LYS A 263 9.79 -2.07 9.15
CA LYS A 263 9.78 -3.54 9.00
C LYS A 263 9.11 -4.01 7.71
N MET A 264 8.10 -3.30 7.21
CA MET A 264 7.60 -3.51 5.84
C MET A 264 8.70 -3.25 4.81
N PHE A 265 9.48 -2.18 4.97
CA PHE A 265 10.60 -1.88 4.09
C PHE A 265 11.67 -2.97 4.13
N GLU A 266 12.08 -3.44 5.32
CA GLU A 266 13.05 -4.53 5.46
C GLU A 266 12.55 -5.82 4.77
N ASN A 267 11.25 -6.13 4.87
CA ASN A 267 10.63 -7.25 4.16
C ASN A 267 10.66 -7.06 2.63
N VAL A 268 10.24 -5.89 2.13
CA VAL A 268 10.32 -5.56 0.70
C VAL A 268 11.76 -5.66 0.21
N LYS A 269 12.71 -5.14 0.97
CA LYS A 269 14.12 -5.18 0.66
C LYS A 269 14.64 -6.60 0.54
N TYR A 270 14.29 -7.48 1.47
CA TYR A 270 14.62 -8.90 1.37
C TYR A 270 14.08 -9.51 0.06
N ILE A 271 12.81 -9.26 -0.27
CA ILE A 271 12.18 -9.81 -1.48
C ILE A 271 12.87 -9.26 -2.74
N VAL A 272 13.02 -7.94 -2.85
CA VAL A 272 13.59 -7.27 -4.01
C VAL A 272 15.05 -7.67 -4.25
N ASP A 273 15.86 -7.71 -3.19
CA ASP A 273 17.31 -7.90 -3.33
C ASP A 273 17.73 -9.37 -3.35
N GLN A 274 16.93 -10.27 -2.76
CA GLN A 274 17.31 -11.70 -2.65
C GLN A 274 16.43 -12.64 -3.47
N GLN A 275 15.15 -12.31 -3.69
CA GLN A 275 14.19 -13.21 -4.35
C GLN A 275 13.80 -12.74 -5.76
N ALA A 276 13.98 -11.45 -6.03
CA ALA A 276 13.57 -10.76 -7.24
C ALA A 276 14.70 -9.90 -7.82
N GLU A 277 15.95 -10.36 -7.67
CA GLU A 277 17.13 -9.64 -8.14
C GLU A 277 16.99 -9.37 -9.65
N ASN A 278 17.16 -8.09 -10.05
CA ASN A 278 16.98 -7.62 -11.43
C ASN A 278 15.56 -7.73 -12.02
N GLU A 279 14.57 -8.14 -11.23
CA GLU A 279 13.18 -8.24 -11.69
C GLU A 279 12.39 -6.99 -11.37
N LYS A 280 11.30 -6.78 -12.12
CA LYS A 280 10.31 -5.74 -11.83
C LYS A 280 9.32 -6.21 -10.76
N VAL A 281 8.97 -5.30 -9.87
CA VAL A 281 8.17 -5.56 -8.66
C VAL A 281 7.01 -4.59 -8.56
N PHE A 282 5.83 -5.10 -8.25
CA PHE A 282 4.63 -4.31 -7.98
C PHE A 282 4.34 -4.32 -6.48
N ILE A 283 4.27 -3.15 -5.85
CA ILE A 283 3.95 -2.99 -4.43
C ILE A 283 2.55 -2.38 -4.31
N TRP A 284 1.63 -3.11 -3.68
CA TRP A 284 0.25 -2.71 -3.48
C TRP A 284 0.01 -2.37 -2.01
N ALA A 285 -0.23 -1.10 -1.70
CA ALA A 285 -0.51 -0.66 -0.34
C ALA A 285 -1.35 0.62 -0.31
N HIS A 286 -1.65 1.11 0.90
CA HIS A 286 -2.24 2.43 1.08
C HIS A 286 -1.34 3.57 0.56
N ASN A 287 -1.93 4.68 0.13
CA ASN A 287 -1.23 5.91 -0.26
C ASN A 287 -0.19 6.37 0.79
N GLU A 288 -0.56 6.24 2.06
CA GLU A 288 0.28 6.69 3.16
C GLU A 288 1.52 5.81 3.36
N HIS A 289 1.50 4.56 2.91
CA HIS A 289 2.65 3.67 2.93
C HIS A 289 3.55 3.85 1.70
N ILE A 290 3.00 4.15 0.51
CA ILE A 290 3.82 4.21 -0.73
C ILE A 290 4.34 5.61 -1.08
N ASN A 291 3.83 6.67 -0.46
CA ASN A 291 4.31 8.01 -0.81
C ASN A 291 5.79 8.18 -0.39
N LYS A 292 6.55 8.97 -1.12
CA LYS A 292 8.00 9.12 -0.96
C LYS A 292 8.42 10.08 0.15
N LYS A 293 7.48 10.65 0.91
CA LYS A 293 7.72 11.80 1.79
C LYS A 293 7.58 11.48 3.26
N GLU A 294 6.39 11.09 3.71
CA GLU A 294 6.08 10.85 5.12
C GLU A 294 4.69 10.22 5.31
N MET A 295 4.42 9.76 6.52
CA MET A 295 3.07 9.36 6.94
C MET A 295 2.25 10.59 7.37
N TYR A 296 1.22 10.98 6.60
CA TYR A 296 0.40 12.17 6.86
C TYR A 296 -0.79 11.89 7.79
N TYR A 297 -1.03 10.63 8.17
CA TYR A 297 -2.05 10.26 9.15
C TYR A 297 -1.85 11.02 10.48
N THR A 298 -0.60 11.44 10.78
CA THR A 298 -0.14 11.60 12.15
C THR A 298 1.16 12.43 12.32
N GLY A 299 1.09 13.73 12.06
CA GLY A 299 2.24 14.63 12.25
C GLY A 299 3.28 14.50 11.13
N SER A 300 3.95 15.61 10.80
CA SER A 300 5.04 15.59 9.82
C SER A 300 6.25 14.86 10.43
N ASP A 301 7.06 14.25 9.57
CA ASP A 301 8.37 13.65 9.83
C ASP A 301 8.42 12.16 10.21
N ILE A 302 7.28 11.44 10.22
CA ILE A 302 7.30 9.96 10.32
C ILE A 302 7.79 9.37 9.00
N ILE A 303 8.85 8.57 9.06
CA ILE A 303 9.36 7.85 7.88
C ILE A 303 8.44 6.65 7.59
N ASN A 304 7.89 6.62 6.39
CA ASN A 304 7.04 5.54 5.91
C ASN A 304 7.82 4.61 4.95
N LEU A 305 7.17 3.53 4.51
CA LEU A 305 7.72 2.55 3.58
C LEU A 305 8.23 3.22 2.30
N GLY A 306 7.42 4.08 1.67
CA GLY A 306 7.71 4.71 0.39
C GLY A 306 8.89 5.67 0.44
N ARG A 307 9.11 6.35 1.58
CA ARG A 307 10.31 7.14 1.82
C ARG A 307 11.55 6.25 1.95
N HIS A 308 11.49 5.17 2.73
CA HIS A 308 12.60 4.21 2.79
C HIS A 308 12.92 3.63 1.41
N LEU A 309 11.90 3.25 0.63
CA LEU A 309 12.05 2.77 -0.74
C LEU A 309 12.70 3.82 -1.65
N LYS A 310 12.26 5.09 -1.57
CA LYS A 310 12.85 6.16 -2.39
C LYS A 310 14.29 6.47 -1.99
N GLU A 311 14.60 6.48 -0.70
CA GLU A 311 15.96 6.75 -0.21
C GLU A 311 16.91 5.61 -0.60
N TYR A 312 16.46 4.35 -0.53
CA TYR A 312 17.30 3.18 -0.82
C TYR A 312 17.44 2.88 -2.32
N TYR A 313 16.32 2.80 -3.05
CA TYR A 313 16.31 2.43 -4.47
C TYR A 313 16.37 3.62 -5.44
N GLN A 314 16.30 4.84 -4.92
CA GLN A 314 16.39 6.06 -5.72
C GLN A 314 15.43 6.03 -6.91
N ASP A 315 15.92 6.15 -8.15
CA ASP A 315 15.09 6.26 -9.34
C ASP A 315 14.52 4.92 -9.84
N ASP A 316 14.93 3.79 -9.26
CA ASP A 316 14.29 2.50 -9.50
C ASP A 316 12.89 2.43 -8.87
N TYR A 317 12.61 3.26 -7.86
CA TYR A 317 11.29 3.34 -7.21
C TYR A 317 10.41 4.42 -7.82
N TYR A 318 9.22 4.01 -8.29
CA TYR A 318 8.17 4.88 -8.82
C TYR A 318 6.90 4.78 -7.98
N SER A 319 6.47 5.90 -7.41
CA SER A 319 5.31 5.96 -6.51
C SER A 319 4.08 6.57 -7.20
N VAL A 320 2.97 5.84 -7.21
CA VAL A 320 1.67 6.25 -7.77
C VAL A 320 0.65 6.41 -6.66
N GLY A 321 0.22 7.65 -6.42
CA GLY A 321 -0.87 7.96 -5.50
C GLY A 321 -2.23 7.90 -6.18
N PHE A 322 -3.28 7.72 -5.37
CA PHE A 322 -4.67 7.83 -5.81
C PHE A 322 -5.38 8.99 -5.10
N ASP A 323 -6.31 9.66 -5.78
CA ASP A 323 -7.26 10.58 -5.16
C ASP A 323 -8.61 10.48 -5.89
N PHE A 324 -9.66 11.02 -5.28
CA PHE A 324 -11.01 10.92 -5.83
C PHE A 324 -11.87 12.15 -5.59
N GLY A 325 -12.94 12.27 -6.38
CA GLY A 325 -13.86 13.40 -6.31
C GLY A 325 -15.09 13.19 -5.44
N THR A 326 -15.90 12.22 -5.83
CA THR A 326 -17.22 11.92 -5.26
C THR A 326 -17.44 10.42 -5.22
N GLY A 327 -18.54 9.99 -4.59
CA GLY A 327 -18.95 8.60 -4.63
C GLY A 327 -19.38 8.08 -3.27
N SER A 328 -19.39 6.76 -3.14
CA SER A 328 -19.82 6.06 -1.95
C SER A 328 -18.64 5.34 -1.30
N ILE A 329 -18.49 5.50 0.02
CA ILE A 329 -17.35 4.98 0.76
C ILE A 329 -17.78 4.44 2.13
N LYS A 330 -17.14 3.36 2.59
CA LYS A 330 -17.42 2.77 3.91
C LYS A 330 -16.58 3.41 5.01
N GLY A 331 -17.15 3.48 6.20
CA GLY A 331 -16.46 3.86 7.44
C GLY A 331 -16.94 2.99 8.61
N TYR A 332 -15.99 2.60 9.46
CA TYR A 332 -16.25 1.78 10.64
C TYR A 332 -16.72 2.65 11.80
N VAL A 333 -17.94 2.42 12.28
CA VAL A 333 -18.56 3.23 13.32
C VAL A 333 -18.49 2.50 14.65
N THR A 334 -17.83 3.12 15.63
CA THR A 334 -17.83 2.69 17.02
C THR A 334 -18.73 3.60 17.85
N ASP A 335 -19.75 3.05 18.51
CA ASP A 335 -20.63 3.77 19.43
C ASP A 335 -20.55 3.10 20.80
N LYS A 336 -20.58 3.89 21.88
CA LYS A 336 -20.56 3.34 23.26
C LYS A 336 -21.79 2.49 23.58
N LYS A 337 -22.88 2.63 22.82
CA LYS A 337 -24.18 1.98 23.07
C LYS A 337 -24.55 0.90 22.06
N LYS A 338 -23.76 0.70 21.02
CA LYS A 338 -24.05 -0.27 19.95
C LYS A 338 -22.80 -1.03 19.58
N GLU A 339 -22.98 -2.27 19.17
CA GLU A 339 -21.90 -3.03 18.55
C GLU A 339 -21.34 -2.25 17.35
N PRO A 340 -20.01 -2.25 17.16
CA PRO A 340 -19.40 -1.62 16.01
C PRO A 340 -19.94 -2.16 14.68
N TYR A 341 -20.06 -1.30 13.67
CA TYR A 341 -20.59 -1.68 12.36
C TYR A 341 -20.01 -0.83 11.24
N TRP A 342 -20.01 -1.37 10.02
CA TRP A 342 -19.66 -0.61 8.81
C TRP A 342 -20.85 0.19 8.30
N LYS A 343 -20.62 1.46 7.98
CA LYS A 343 -21.62 2.36 7.39
C LYS A 343 -21.13 2.90 6.05
N THR A 344 -22.02 2.92 5.05
CA THR A 344 -21.78 3.62 3.78
C THR A 344 -22.11 5.10 3.92
N TYR A 345 -21.20 5.94 3.45
CA TYR A 345 -21.34 7.39 3.35
C TYR A 345 -21.29 7.81 1.89
N HIS A 346 -21.98 8.91 1.58
CA HIS A 346 -22.05 9.46 0.22
C HIS A 346 -21.38 10.83 0.18
N ILE A 347 -20.30 10.95 -0.58
CA ILE A 347 -19.63 12.21 -0.88
C ILE A 347 -20.19 12.72 -2.20
N THR A 348 -21.17 13.61 -2.14
CA THR A 348 -21.89 14.10 -3.32
C THR A 348 -21.18 15.27 -4.01
N LYS A 349 -20.22 15.90 -3.34
CA LYS A 349 -19.37 16.97 -3.87
C LYS A 349 -17.97 16.86 -3.26
N PRO A 350 -16.90 17.19 -4.01
CA PRO A 350 -15.57 17.29 -3.43
C PRO A 350 -15.54 18.39 -2.36
N PHE A 351 -14.78 18.15 -1.29
CA PHE A 351 -14.62 19.09 -0.19
C PHE A 351 -14.04 20.43 -0.68
N PRO A 352 -14.45 21.58 -0.13
CA PRO A 352 -13.84 22.86 -0.46
C PRO A 352 -12.34 22.89 -0.13
N ASN A 353 -11.57 23.63 -0.93
CA ASN A 353 -10.13 23.85 -0.72
C ASN A 353 -9.28 22.57 -0.70
N THR A 354 -9.67 21.55 -1.47
CA THR A 354 -8.88 20.34 -1.70
C THR A 354 -8.36 20.24 -3.13
N TYR A 355 -7.37 19.38 -3.37
CA TYR A 355 -6.95 19.00 -4.73
C TYR A 355 -8.14 18.47 -5.55
N ALA A 356 -8.89 17.51 -4.99
CA ALA A 356 -10.09 16.94 -5.60
C ALA A 356 -11.10 18.00 -6.12
N LYS A 357 -11.21 19.17 -5.47
CA LYS A 357 -12.12 20.24 -5.91
C LYS A 357 -11.74 20.85 -7.26
N VAL A 358 -10.45 20.88 -7.59
CA VAL A 358 -9.94 21.34 -8.89
C VAL A 358 -9.94 20.18 -9.88
N LEU A 359 -9.43 19.02 -9.48
CA LEU A 359 -9.33 17.82 -10.32
C LEU A 359 -10.69 17.35 -10.85
N MET A 360 -11.77 17.52 -10.09
CA MET A 360 -13.12 17.19 -10.55
C MET A 360 -13.62 17.98 -11.77
N ALA A 361 -12.99 19.13 -12.09
CA ALA A 361 -13.38 19.95 -13.23
C ALA A 361 -12.75 19.51 -14.56
N VAL A 362 -11.75 18.62 -14.54
CA VAL A 362 -11.10 18.07 -15.74
C VAL A 362 -12.07 17.12 -16.44
N ASP A 363 -12.25 17.20 -17.75
CA ASP A 363 -13.25 16.40 -18.48
C ASP A 363 -12.78 14.96 -18.82
N LYS A 364 -12.33 14.22 -17.80
CA LYS A 364 -11.93 12.80 -17.88
C LYS A 364 -12.45 12.05 -16.66
N PRO A 365 -13.05 10.85 -16.80
CA PRO A 365 -13.56 10.08 -15.66
C PRO A 365 -12.44 9.53 -14.77
N VAL A 366 -11.38 9.02 -15.40
CA VAL A 366 -10.14 8.57 -14.76
C VAL A 366 -8.96 9.08 -15.58
N PHE A 367 -7.94 9.61 -14.91
CA PHE A 367 -6.74 10.10 -15.58
C PHE A 367 -5.51 10.00 -14.68
N PHE A 368 -4.37 9.83 -15.33
CA PHE A 368 -3.05 9.79 -14.73
C PHE A 368 -2.33 11.12 -14.97
N ILE A 369 -1.67 11.66 -13.95
CA ILE A 369 -0.87 12.88 -14.00
C ILE A 369 0.57 12.52 -13.69
N ASP A 370 1.48 12.84 -14.61
CA ASP A 370 2.92 12.75 -14.35
C ASP A 370 3.38 13.94 -13.50
N MET A 371 3.88 13.66 -12.29
CA MET A 371 4.30 14.71 -11.37
C MET A 371 5.57 15.43 -11.85
N GLU A 372 6.44 14.78 -12.64
CA GLU A 372 7.64 15.43 -13.19
C GLU A 372 7.27 16.49 -14.23
N ASP A 373 6.36 16.17 -15.15
CA ASP A 373 5.81 17.13 -16.11
C ASP A 373 5.06 18.26 -15.41
N SER A 374 4.25 17.93 -14.38
CA SER A 374 3.54 18.93 -13.59
C SER A 374 4.47 19.94 -12.90
N TYR A 375 5.64 19.51 -12.43
CA TYR A 375 6.60 20.39 -11.78
C TYR A 375 7.27 21.35 -12.77
N ARG A 376 7.59 20.86 -13.97
CA ARG A 376 8.31 21.64 -14.99
C ARG A 376 7.41 22.60 -15.74
N ASN A 377 6.18 22.18 -16.03
CA ASN A 377 5.37 22.79 -17.09
C ASN A 377 3.99 23.27 -16.61
N GLU A 378 3.52 22.93 -15.40
CA GLU A 378 2.23 23.42 -14.92
C GLU A 378 2.33 24.89 -14.47
N PRO A 379 1.49 25.79 -15.01
CA PRO A 379 1.72 27.24 -14.92
C PRO A 379 1.43 27.86 -13.54
N THR A 380 0.70 27.17 -12.67
CA THR A 380 0.18 27.75 -11.42
C THR A 380 0.82 27.22 -10.15
N SER A 381 1.75 26.26 -10.27
CA SER A 381 2.37 25.54 -9.16
C SER A 381 1.35 24.78 -8.31
N PHE A 382 0.27 24.28 -8.90
CA PHE A 382 -0.85 23.64 -8.21
C PHE A 382 -0.40 22.39 -7.43
N PHE A 383 0.40 21.52 -8.04
CA PHE A 383 0.86 20.27 -7.42
C PHE A 383 2.06 20.43 -6.48
N THR A 384 2.74 21.58 -6.54
CA THR A 384 3.89 21.92 -5.69
C THR A 384 3.51 22.78 -4.49
N LYS A 385 2.25 23.24 -4.42
CA LYS A 385 1.69 23.99 -3.28
C LYS A 385 0.99 23.07 -2.30
N LYS A 386 1.13 23.36 -1.02
CA LYS A 386 0.42 22.65 0.05
C LYS A 386 -1.10 22.86 -0.08
N SER A 387 -1.85 21.78 -0.22
CA SER A 387 -3.32 21.80 -0.31
C SER A 387 -3.92 20.60 0.42
N LYS A 388 -5.22 20.68 0.73
CA LYS A 388 -5.90 19.61 1.47
C LYS A 388 -6.23 18.43 0.57
N TYR A 389 -6.21 17.25 1.13
CA TYR A 389 -6.78 16.03 0.55
C TYR A 389 -7.54 15.29 1.63
N LEU A 390 -8.28 14.26 1.23
CA LEU A 390 -9.01 13.41 2.15
C LEU A 390 -8.14 12.21 2.53
N MET A 391 -7.63 12.21 3.76
CA MET A 391 -6.95 11.08 4.37
C MET A 391 -7.99 10.13 4.96
N ILE A 392 -7.93 8.85 4.56
CA ILE A 392 -8.82 7.80 5.03
C ILE A 392 -7.99 6.55 5.38
N GLY A 393 -7.84 6.25 6.66
CA GLY A 393 -7.10 5.06 7.11
C GLY A 393 -7.91 3.76 7.04
N GLY A 394 -7.36 2.68 7.61
CA GLY A 394 -7.99 1.34 7.68
C GLY A 394 -9.42 1.31 8.23
N GLY A 395 -9.75 2.18 9.18
CA GLY A 395 -11.12 2.32 9.70
C GLY A 395 -12.13 2.94 8.72
N GLY A 396 -11.73 3.23 7.48
CA GLY A 396 -12.56 3.85 6.48
C GLY A 396 -12.93 5.31 6.80
N TYR A 397 -13.90 5.84 6.06
CA TYR A 397 -14.24 7.26 6.08
C TYR A 397 -14.96 7.67 7.38
N GLN A 398 -14.35 8.63 8.10
CA GLN A 398 -14.90 9.21 9.33
C GLN A 398 -15.27 10.68 9.08
N PRO A 399 -16.56 11.02 8.85
CA PRO A 399 -16.95 12.37 8.40
C PRO A 399 -16.71 13.47 9.44
N LYS A 400 -16.51 13.13 10.71
CA LYS A 400 -16.24 14.09 11.78
C LYS A 400 -15.24 13.54 12.80
N PRO A 401 -14.40 14.42 13.39
CA PRO A 401 -14.23 15.82 13.02
C PRO A 401 -13.38 15.98 11.74
N LEU A 402 -13.77 16.91 10.85
CA LEU A 402 -13.15 17.07 9.52
C LEU A 402 -11.64 17.35 9.56
N HIS A 403 -11.13 18.03 10.59
CA HIS A 403 -9.70 18.33 10.70
C HIS A 403 -8.81 17.08 10.86
N ARG A 404 -9.39 15.92 11.22
CA ARG A 404 -8.67 14.64 11.31
C ARG A 404 -8.55 13.91 9.98
N ILE A 405 -9.37 14.27 9.00
CA ILE A 405 -9.41 13.61 7.68
C ILE A 405 -9.00 14.57 6.56
N LEU A 406 -9.14 15.89 6.73
CA LEU A 406 -8.66 16.88 5.78
C LEU A 406 -7.26 17.33 6.16
N ILE A 407 -6.26 16.59 5.67
CA ILE A 407 -4.85 16.83 5.93
C ILE A 407 -4.23 17.55 4.74
N ASN A 408 -3.18 18.33 5.00
CA ASN A 408 -2.44 19.02 3.96
C ASN A 408 -1.32 18.14 3.39
N LYS A 409 -1.13 18.17 2.07
CA LYS A 409 -0.07 17.44 1.36
C LYS A 409 0.43 18.26 0.17
N ILE A 410 1.66 18.00 -0.26
CA ILE A 410 2.20 18.47 -1.54
C ILE A 410 2.31 17.22 -2.43
N TYR A 411 1.47 17.11 -3.45
CA TYR A 411 1.42 15.88 -4.27
C TYR A 411 2.71 15.62 -5.04
N TYR A 412 3.38 16.67 -5.52
CA TYR A 412 4.69 16.54 -6.18
C TYR A 412 5.76 15.91 -5.28
N GLU A 413 5.79 16.27 -3.99
CA GLU A 413 6.75 15.68 -3.04
C GLU A 413 6.40 14.24 -2.69
N ALA A 414 5.10 13.93 -2.63
CA ALA A 414 4.58 12.64 -2.20
C ALA A 414 4.70 11.56 -3.29
N TYR A 415 4.47 11.88 -4.57
CA TYR A 415 4.30 10.88 -5.63
C TYR A 415 5.09 11.22 -6.90
N ASP A 416 5.33 10.23 -7.75
CA ASP A 416 5.83 10.41 -9.12
C ASP A 416 4.66 10.45 -10.12
N GLY A 417 3.56 9.74 -9.81
CA GLY A 417 2.32 9.78 -10.56
C GLY A 417 1.10 9.91 -9.66
N LEU A 418 0.03 10.49 -10.17
CA LEU A 418 -1.27 10.53 -9.49
C LEU A 418 -2.37 10.04 -10.42
N ILE A 419 -3.12 9.04 -9.96
CA ILE A 419 -4.37 8.61 -10.60
C ILE A 419 -5.53 9.30 -9.88
N PHE A 420 -6.33 10.06 -10.63
CA PHE A 420 -7.54 10.67 -10.11
C PHE A 420 -8.77 9.94 -10.63
N VAL A 421 -9.68 9.56 -9.73
CA VAL A 421 -10.94 8.89 -10.05
C VAL A 421 -12.11 9.81 -9.69
N LYS A 422 -12.89 10.26 -10.67
CA LYS A 422 -13.98 11.20 -10.39
C LYS A 422 -15.04 10.64 -9.44
N GLU A 423 -15.43 9.39 -9.66
CA GLU A 423 -16.50 8.73 -8.92
C GLU A 423 -16.04 7.36 -8.43
N ILE A 424 -16.24 7.10 -7.14
CA ILE A 424 -15.87 5.84 -6.49
C ILE A 424 -17.08 5.11 -5.92
N SER A 425 -16.96 3.78 -5.80
CA SER A 425 -17.95 2.91 -5.20
C SER A 425 -17.32 1.91 -4.22
N PRO A 426 -18.08 1.42 -3.22
CA PRO A 426 -17.58 0.38 -2.32
C PRO A 426 -17.40 -0.93 -3.09
N PRO A 427 -16.38 -1.73 -2.77
CA PRO A 427 -16.22 -3.05 -3.33
C PRO A 427 -17.35 -3.96 -2.87
N ALA A 428 -17.62 -4.99 -3.67
CA ALA A 428 -18.68 -5.96 -3.41
C ALA A 428 -18.25 -6.95 -2.31
N PHE A 429 -18.16 -6.49 -1.07
CA PHE A 429 -17.87 -7.38 0.07
C PHE A 429 -18.88 -8.52 0.15
N LYS A 430 -18.38 -9.74 0.41
CA LYS A 430 -19.20 -10.92 0.70
C LYS A 430 -19.73 -10.91 2.13
#